data_AF-A0A3R6ZGJ4-F1
#
_entry.id   AF-A0A3R6ZGJ4-F1
#
_cell.length_a   1.000
_cell.length_b   1.000
_cell.length_c   1.000
_cell.angle_alpha   90.00
_cell.angle_beta   90.00
_cell.angle_gamma   90.00
#
_symmetry.space_group_name_H-M   'P 1'
#
loop_
_entity.id
_entity.type
_entity.pdbx_description
1 polymer ?
#
loop_
_entity_poly.entity_id
_entity_poly.type
_entity_poly.pdbx_seq_one_letter_code
_entity_poly.pdbx_strand_id
1 'polypeptide(L)'
;MSDIWEFWRRSLLGEKPETTPGTPHAGFYRDRSSRAVAIWKDGEQWVCSVTSGYCPRHKDEIDELFGFVCRAPITRELFMHIKNGGGWPEDVQIPERGAGDNSQSLPPHELLAAQINDMIDEARKWLASIGGKIATQEHADKAANFAGAFGELEKEADKARKNEKEPHDKAAKAVQAKWLPVIELAAEKKSWLKKEFEKFALAEKRRREEEARRLAEEQRKAAEEAARAAAENGEPPPQPEAIEEPAPVKNVAAGTRGTRVALKTRVDYVVIDLPAFAAHLAALENPPPEFLEACRKIANRLGAAGANPPGVEKRVTEFAA
;
A
#
# COMPACT_ATOMS: atom_id res chain seq x y z
N MET A 1 9.66 -59.83 21.86
CA MET A 1 9.14 -58.50 22.27
C MET A 1 9.37 -57.57 21.10
N SER A 2 8.30 -57.06 20.48
CA SER A 2 8.42 -56.07 19.41
C SER A 2 9.05 -54.81 19.98
N ASP A 3 10.01 -54.25 19.25
CA ASP A 3 10.72 -53.05 19.64
C ASP A 3 9.80 -51.83 19.54
N ILE A 4 9.36 -51.33 20.70
CA ILE A 4 8.37 -50.24 20.77
C ILE A 4 8.84 -48.94 20.09
N TRP A 5 10.16 -48.79 19.86
CA TRP A 5 10.79 -47.63 19.25
C TRP A 5 11.04 -47.78 17.75
N GLU A 6 10.67 -48.91 17.15
CA GLU A 6 10.94 -49.23 15.75
C GLU A 6 10.33 -48.18 14.80
N PHE A 7 9.06 -47.82 15.03
CA PHE A 7 8.36 -46.81 14.23
C PHE A 7 9.13 -45.48 14.23
N TRP A 8 9.48 -44.95 15.40
CA TRP A 8 10.18 -43.69 15.53
C TRP A 8 11.57 -43.69 14.89
N ARG A 9 12.33 -44.78 15.05
CA ARG A 9 13.65 -44.90 14.41
C ARG A 9 13.56 -44.92 12.88
N ARG A 10 12.57 -45.61 12.33
CA ARG A 10 12.31 -45.62 10.88
C ARG A 10 11.85 -44.24 10.38
N SER A 11 10.97 -43.58 11.12
CA SER A 11 10.54 -42.22 10.81
C SER A 11 11.70 -41.22 10.82
N LEU A 12 12.65 -41.35 11.76
CA LEU A 12 13.85 -40.49 11.81
C LEU A 12 14.76 -40.65 10.59
N LEU A 13 14.78 -41.83 9.97
CA LEU A 13 15.52 -42.08 8.74
C LEU A 13 14.79 -41.55 7.48
N GLY A 14 13.65 -40.88 7.66
CA GLY A 14 12.83 -40.35 6.57
C GLY A 14 11.89 -41.39 5.95
N GLU A 15 11.81 -42.60 6.51
CA GLU A 15 10.80 -43.58 6.09
C GLU A 15 9.40 -43.12 6.52
N LYS A 16 8.39 -43.55 5.77
CA LYS A 16 6.97 -43.28 6.08
C LYS A 16 6.28 -44.59 6.48
N PRO A 17 6.58 -45.14 7.68
CA PRO A 17 5.90 -46.34 8.17
C PRO A 17 4.39 -46.11 8.26
N GLU A 18 3.62 -47.15 8.01
CA GLU A 18 2.15 -47.09 7.99
C GLU A 18 1.59 -46.75 9.38
N THR A 19 0.67 -45.78 9.43
CA THR A 19 -0.01 -45.38 10.67
C THR A 19 -1.43 -45.91 10.65
N THR A 20 -1.81 -46.67 11.67
CA THR A 20 -3.19 -47.15 11.86
C THR A 20 -3.87 -46.36 12.97
N PRO A 21 -5.07 -45.77 12.74
CA PRO A 21 -5.84 -45.12 13.80
C PRO A 21 -6.07 -46.04 15.01
N GLY A 22 -6.00 -45.51 16.22
CA GLY A 22 -6.15 -46.26 17.48
C GLY A 22 -4.88 -46.97 17.97
N THR A 23 -3.77 -46.81 17.24
CA THR A 23 -2.47 -47.46 17.52
C THR A 23 -1.36 -46.40 17.59
N PRO A 24 -1.20 -45.71 18.74
CA PRO A 24 -0.09 -44.79 18.90
C PRO A 24 1.24 -45.56 18.93
N HIS A 25 2.31 -44.92 18.49
CA HIS A 25 3.67 -45.47 18.53
C HIS A 25 4.57 -44.65 19.46
N ALA A 26 5.53 -45.32 20.12
CA ALA A 26 6.47 -44.65 21.00
C ALA A 26 7.51 -43.89 20.18
N GLY A 27 7.86 -42.70 20.65
CA GLY A 27 8.80 -41.82 19.96
C GLY A 27 8.87 -40.42 20.55
N PHE A 28 9.74 -39.63 19.95
CA PHE A 28 9.89 -38.20 20.22
C PHE A 28 9.51 -37.44 18.96
N TYR A 29 8.65 -36.43 19.09
CA TYR A 29 8.07 -35.70 17.98
C TYR A 29 8.00 -34.20 18.26
N ARG A 30 7.83 -33.41 17.20
CA ARG A 30 7.50 -31.99 17.24
C ARG A 30 6.09 -31.77 16.72
N ASP A 31 5.31 -30.94 17.40
CA ASP A 31 3.99 -30.55 16.90
C ASP A 31 4.02 -29.24 16.10
N ARG A 32 2.89 -28.88 15.50
CA ARG A 32 2.75 -27.65 14.71
C ARG A 32 2.87 -26.36 15.52
N SER A 33 2.75 -26.44 16.83
CA SER A 33 2.92 -25.33 17.77
C SER A 33 4.34 -25.29 18.36
N SER A 34 5.29 -26.01 17.76
CA SER A 34 6.69 -26.11 18.22
C SER A 34 6.82 -26.64 19.65
N ARG A 35 5.91 -27.51 20.08
CA ARG A 35 6.02 -28.26 21.34
C ARG A 35 6.74 -29.57 21.08
N ALA A 36 7.63 -29.94 22.01
CA ALA A 36 8.29 -31.23 21.98
C ALA A 36 7.43 -32.25 22.73
N VAL A 37 7.15 -33.37 22.07
CA VAL A 37 6.24 -34.42 22.53
C VAL A 37 7.00 -35.74 22.65
N ALA A 38 6.90 -36.40 23.79
CA ALA A 38 7.35 -37.78 23.96
C ALA A 38 6.14 -38.68 24.22
N ILE A 39 6.09 -39.82 23.54
CA ILE A 39 5.06 -40.86 23.73
C ILE A 39 5.79 -42.16 24.03
N TRP A 40 5.39 -42.87 25.08
CA TRP A 40 5.96 -44.18 25.43
C TRP A 40 4.94 -45.06 26.16
N LYS A 41 5.30 -46.33 26.37
CA LYS A 41 4.52 -47.24 27.22
C LYS A 41 5.13 -47.32 28.60
N ASP A 42 4.29 -47.19 29.63
CA ASP A 42 4.61 -47.52 31.01
C ASP A 42 3.73 -48.70 31.44
N GLY A 43 4.32 -49.91 31.44
CA GLY A 43 3.57 -51.15 31.52
C GLY A 43 2.61 -51.35 30.34
N GLU A 44 1.32 -51.53 30.62
CA GLU A 44 0.26 -51.66 29.60
C GLU A 44 -0.35 -50.32 29.17
N GLN A 45 -0.01 -49.21 29.85
CA GLN A 45 -0.60 -47.90 29.61
C GLN A 45 0.26 -47.06 28.68
N TRP A 46 -0.41 -46.28 27.81
CA TRP A 46 0.22 -45.24 27.02
C TRP A 46 0.34 -43.97 27.83
N VAL A 47 1.53 -43.37 27.81
CA VAL A 47 1.83 -42.12 28.48
C VAL A 47 2.48 -41.15 27.50
N CYS A 48 2.24 -39.87 27.72
CA CYS A 48 2.86 -38.81 26.97
C CYS A 48 3.43 -37.72 27.89
N SER A 49 4.38 -36.95 27.36
CA SER A 49 4.93 -35.76 27.97
C SER A 49 5.04 -34.68 26.90
N VAL A 50 4.51 -33.50 27.20
CA VAL A 50 4.60 -32.31 26.34
C VAL A 50 5.33 -31.22 27.09
N THR A 51 6.22 -30.47 26.43
CA THR A 51 7.06 -29.45 27.08
C THR A 51 6.30 -28.19 27.49
N SER A 52 5.13 -27.90 26.89
CA SER A 52 4.27 -26.79 27.29
C SER A 52 2.79 -27.07 27.01
N GLY A 53 1.90 -26.48 27.82
CA GLY A 53 0.45 -26.60 27.66
C GLY A 53 -0.15 -27.94 28.13
N TYR A 54 -1.29 -28.31 27.55
CA TYR A 54 -2.04 -29.51 27.94
C TYR A 54 -1.28 -30.79 27.55
N CYS A 55 -1.21 -31.75 28.49
CA CYS A 55 -0.60 -33.05 28.33
C CYS A 55 -1.68 -34.14 28.44
N PRO A 56 -2.06 -34.79 27.32
CA PRO A 56 -3.04 -35.88 27.30
C PRO A 56 -2.73 -37.02 28.28
N ARG A 57 -3.77 -37.61 28.88
CA ARG A 57 -3.63 -38.71 29.85
C ARG A 57 -4.35 -39.99 29.43
N HIS A 58 -5.29 -39.89 28.50
CA HIS A 58 -6.07 -41.03 28.03
C HIS A 58 -5.55 -41.52 26.69
N LYS A 59 -5.64 -42.84 26.44
CA LYS A 59 -5.12 -43.47 25.22
C LYS A 59 -5.67 -42.82 23.95
N ASP A 60 -6.96 -42.51 23.90
CA ASP A 60 -7.60 -41.94 22.71
C ASP A 60 -7.09 -40.53 22.40
N GLU A 61 -6.85 -39.71 23.44
CA GLU A 61 -6.25 -38.38 23.28
C GLU A 61 -4.76 -38.46 22.87
N ILE A 62 -4.04 -39.47 23.36
CA ILE A 62 -2.64 -39.72 22.96
C ILE A 62 -2.56 -40.18 21.51
N ASP A 63 -3.53 -41.00 21.05
CA ASP A 63 -3.64 -41.42 19.65
C ASP A 63 -3.98 -40.24 18.73
N GLU A 64 -4.89 -39.36 19.16
CA GLU A 64 -5.20 -38.13 18.45
C GLU A 64 -3.97 -37.22 18.34
N LEU A 65 -3.25 -37.00 19.45
CA LEU A 65 -1.99 -36.25 19.46
C LEU A 65 -0.95 -36.90 18.53
N PHE A 66 -0.80 -38.23 18.58
CA PHE A 66 0.10 -38.98 17.72
C PHE A 66 -0.21 -38.74 16.23
N GLY A 67 -1.49 -38.74 15.84
CA GLY A 67 -1.92 -38.45 14.47
C GLY A 67 -1.46 -37.08 13.96
N PHE A 68 -1.27 -36.09 14.85
CA PHE A 68 -0.76 -34.77 14.48
C PHE A 68 0.77 -34.69 14.43
N VAL A 69 1.49 -35.50 15.22
CA VAL A 69 2.94 -35.36 15.41
C VAL A 69 3.77 -36.46 14.74
N CYS A 70 3.17 -37.59 14.34
CA CYS A 70 3.88 -38.77 13.84
C CYS A 70 4.77 -38.52 12.61
N ARG A 71 4.52 -37.44 11.86
CA ARG A 71 5.29 -37.06 10.66
C ARG A 71 6.47 -36.12 10.94
N ALA A 72 6.66 -35.67 12.17
CA ALA A 72 7.75 -34.77 12.56
C ALA A 72 8.57 -35.39 13.71
N PRO A 73 9.28 -36.51 13.44
CA PRO A 73 10.11 -37.16 14.46
C PRO A 73 11.33 -36.28 14.79
N ILE A 74 11.71 -36.27 16.07
CA ILE A 74 12.91 -35.58 16.56
C ILE A 74 13.82 -36.55 17.31
N THR A 75 15.11 -36.21 17.42
CA THR A 75 16.05 -37.00 18.20
C THR A 75 15.73 -36.90 19.69
N ARG A 76 16.09 -37.93 20.45
CA ARG A 76 15.90 -37.95 21.91
C ARG A 76 16.70 -36.83 22.57
N GLU A 77 17.89 -36.56 22.05
CA GLU A 77 18.79 -35.50 22.49
C GLU A 77 18.14 -34.13 22.32
N LEU A 78 17.52 -33.88 21.17
CA LEU A 78 16.78 -32.65 20.91
C LEU A 78 15.56 -32.51 21.83
N PHE A 79 14.78 -33.58 22.02
CA PHE A 79 13.68 -33.56 22.98
C PHE A 79 14.14 -33.19 24.40
N MET A 80 15.24 -33.79 24.86
CA MET A 80 15.79 -33.50 26.20
C MET A 80 16.33 -32.07 26.29
N HIS A 81 16.94 -31.54 25.22
CA HIS A 81 17.36 -30.14 25.17
C HIS A 81 16.17 -29.19 25.36
N ILE A 82 15.09 -29.38 24.59
CA ILE A 82 13.87 -28.55 24.72
C ILE A 82 13.23 -28.72 26.10
N LYS A 83 13.15 -29.96 26.60
CA LYS A 83 12.58 -30.26 27.92
C LYS A 83 13.32 -29.56 29.07
N ASN A 84 14.62 -29.34 28.93
CA ASN A 84 15.45 -28.65 29.91
C ASN A 84 15.44 -27.11 29.74
N GLY A 85 14.57 -26.57 28.90
CA GLY A 85 14.45 -25.13 28.66
C GLY A 85 15.32 -24.59 27.53
N GLY A 86 15.95 -25.46 26.74
CA GLY A 86 16.60 -25.06 25.49
C GLY A 86 15.58 -24.68 24.40
N GLY A 87 15.96 -23.78 23.49
CA GLY A 87 15.16 -23.42 22.32
C GLY A 87 15.37 -24.38 21.14
N TRP A 88 14.57 -24.26 20.09
CA TRP A 88 14.80 -25.05 18.88
C TRP A 88 16.08 -24.59 18.16
N PRO A 89 16.87 -25.48 17.52
CA PRO A 89 18.11 -25.11 16.84
C PRO A 89 17.97 -24.01 15.78
N GLU A 90 16.81 -23.98 15.14
CA GLU A 90 16.40 -22.99 14.16
C GLU A 90 15.72 -21.75 14.75
N ASP A 91 15.34 -21.77 16.04
CA ASP A 91 14.75 -20.59 16.68
C ASP A 91 15.77 -19.45 16.68
N VAL A 92 15.28 -18.29 16.27
CA VAL A 92 16.01 -17.03 16.40
C VAL A 92 15.49 -16.36 17.66
N GLN A 93 16.37 -16.19 18.64
CA GLN A 93 16.03 -15.48 19.87
C GLN A 93 16.11 -13.98 19.61
N ILE A 94 15.04 -13.25 19.89
CA ILE A 94 15.11 -11.79 19.92
C ILE A 94 15.97 -11.41 21.12
N PRO A 95 17.10 -10.69 20.93
CA PRO A 95 17.96 -10.31 22.04
C PRO A 95 17.16 -9.52 23.08
N GLU A 96 16.97 -10.12 24.26
CA GLU A 96 16.39 -9.40 25.40
C GLU A 96 17.41 -8.37 25.88
N ARG A 97 17.26 -7.13 25.42
CA ARG A 97 17.81 -5.99 26.17
C ARG A 97 16.90 -5.72 27.35
N GLY A 98 17.03 -6.55 28.39
CA GLY A 98 16.40 -6.33 29.67
C GLY A 98 16.76 -4.95 30.23
N ALA A 99 15.93 -4.45 31.14
CA ALA A 99 16.16 -3.25 31.93
C ALA A 99 17.37 -3.43 32.89
N GLY A 100 18.56 -3.69 32.36
CA GLY A 100 19.82 -3.57 33.09
C GLY A 100 20.12 -2.09 33.33
N ASP A 101 20.81 -1.78 34.43
CA ASP A 101 20.96 -0.44 35.01
C ASP A 101 21.53 0.67 34.08
N ASN A 102 21.95 0.33 32.85
CA ASN A 102 22.39 1.27 31.82
C ASN A 102 21.43 1.44 30.62
N SER A 103 20.35 0.65 30.50
CA SER A 103 19.36 0.75 29.40
C SER A 103 18.14 1.61 29.73
N GLN A 104 17.95 1.98 31.01
CA GLN A 104 16.81 2.79 31.45
C GLN A 104 16.84 4.26 31.00
N SER A 105 17.90 4.70 30.31
CA SER A 105 18.04 6.10 29.86
C SER A 105 17.83 6.33 28.36
N LEU A 106 17.63 5.28 27.56
CA LEU A 106 17.43 5.44 26.11
C LEU A 106 15.95 5.57 25.76
N PRO A 107 15.57 6.51 24.88
CA PRO A 107 14.23 6.58 24.33
C PRO A 107 13.81 5.24 23.68
N PRO A 108 12.53 4.85 23.71
CA PRO A 108 12.07 3.55 23.21
C PRO A 108 12.49 3.23 21.76
N HIS A 109 12.54 4.24 20.89
CA HIS A 109 12.96 4.07 19.50
C HIS A 109 14.46 3.77 19.35
N GLU A 110 15.31 4.32 20.22
CA GLU A 110 16.75 4.02 20.23
C GLU A 110 17.02 2.61 20.77
N LEU A 111 16.23 2.19 21.76
CA LEU A 111 16.30 0.84 22.33
C LEU A 111 15.92 -0.22 21.29
N LEU A 112 14.81 -0.01 20.57
CA LEU A 112 14.38 -0.89 19.46
C LEU A 112 15.40 -0.87 18.30
N ALA A 113 15.92 0.30 17.92
CA ALA A 113 16.94 0.39 16.88
C ALA A 113 18.21 -0.41 17.24
N ALA A 114 18.62 -0.35 18.51
CA ALA A 114 19.78 -1.09 18.97
C ALA A 114 19.52 -2.62 19.02
N GLN A 115 18.32 -3.06 19.42
CA GLN A 115 17.91 -4.47 19.31
C GLN A 115 17.90 -4.97 17.87
N ILE A 116 17.39 -4.16 16.93
CA ILE A 116 17.41 -4.48 15.49
C ILE A 116 18.86 -4.63 15.00
N ASN A 117 19.77 -3.73 15.40
CA ASN A 117 21.17 -3.81 15.01
C ASN A 117 21.87 -5.06 15.56
N ASP A 118 21.61 -5.43 16.82
CA ASP A 118 22.13 -6.68 17.39
C ASP A 118 21.64 -7.91 16.59
N MET A 119 20.36 -7.91 16.23
CA MET A 119 19.76 -8.97 15.41
C MET A 119 20.35 -9.01 13.98
N ILE A 120 20.62 -7.85 13.38
CA ILE A 120 21.32 -7.76 12.08
C ILE A 120 22.70 -8.40 12.18
N ASP A 121 23.45 -8.10 13.24
CA ASP A 121 24.79 -8.66 13.44
C ASP A 121 24.74 -10.17 13.67
N GLU A 122 23.74 -10.67 14.40
CA GLU A 122 23.54 -12.10 14.60
C GLU A 122 23.15 -12.83 13.31
N ALA A 123 22.20 -12.27 12.55
CA ALA A 123 21.80 -12.79 11.24
C ALA A 123 22.97 -12.82 10.25
N ARG A 124 23.81 -11.77 10.25
CA ARG A 124 25.03 -11.69 9.42
C ARG A 124 26.06 -12.73 9.83
N LYS A 125 26.33 -12.89 11.13
CA LYS A 125 27.25 -13.90 11.66
C LYS A 125 26.78 -15.30 11.29
N TRP A 126 25.49 -15.59 11.45
CA TRP A 126 24.91 -16.86 11.05
C TRP A 126 25.03 -17.09 9.54
N LEU A 127 24.66 -16.11 8.71
CA LEU A 127 24.77 -16.24 7.25
C LEU A 127 26.23 -16.46 6.80
N ALA A 128 27.19 -15.79 7.43
CA ALA A 128 28.61 -16.01 7.18
C ALA A 128 29.05 -17.43 7.60
N SER A 129 28.54 -17.96 8.72
CA SER A 129 28.87 -19.31 9.21
C SER A 129 28.45 -20.43 8.25
N ILE A 130 27.40 -20.21 7.44
CA ILE A 130 26.95 -21.14 6.41
C ILE A 130 27.55 -20.85 5.03
N GLY A 131 28.60 -20.03 4.94
CA GLY A 131 29.28 -19.69 3.68
C GLY A 131 28.56 -18.65 2.83
N GLY A 132 27.64 -17.88 3.41
CA GLY A 132 26.94 -16.78 2.74
C GLY A 132 25.81 -17.22 1.80
N LYS A 133 25.50 -18.52 1.74
CA LYS A 133 24.49 -19.06 0.82
C LYS A 133 23.51 -19.97 1.55
N ILE A 134 22.22 -19.66 1.43
CA ILE A 134 21.13 -20.54 1.84
C ILE A 134 21.08 -21.70 0.84
N ALA A 135 21.45 -22.90 1.29
CA ALA A 135 21.63 -24.08 0.43
C ALA A 135 20.83 -25.30 0.90
N THR A 136 20.33 -25.29 2.13
CA THR A 136 19.57 -26.39 2.73
C THR A 136 18.23 -25.88 3.25
N GLN A 137 17.27 -26.79 3.46
CA GLN A 137 15.98 -26.45 4.06
C GLN A 137 16.16 -25.86 5.47
N GLU A 138 17.08 -26.40 6.27
CA GLU A 138 17.40 -25.85 7.60
C GLU A 138 17.92 -24.41 7.54
N HIS A 139 18.71 -24.06 6.51
CA HIS A 139 19.14 -22.68 6.30
C HIS A 139 17.94 -21.79 5.94
N ALA A 140 17.03 -22.28 5.11
CA ALA A 140 15.84 -21.54 4.70
C ALA A 140 14.89 -21.30 5.87
N ASP A 141 14.66 -22.31 6.71
CA ASP A 141 13.80 -22.23 7.90
C ASP A 141 14.37 -21.22 8.90
N LYS A 142 15.69 -21.26 9.15
CA LYS A 142 16.34 -20.29 10.05
C LYS A 142 16.32 -18.86 9.47
N ALA A 143 16.49 -18.69 8.16
CA ALA A 143 16.34 -17.39 7.52
C ALA A 143 14.90 -16.85 7.64
N ALA A 144 13.90 -17.72 7.48
CA ALA A 144 12.49 -17.35 7.67
C ALA A 144 12.21 -16.93 9.12
N ASN A 145 12.82 -17.61 10.10
CA ASN A 145 12.72 -17.22 11.52
C ASN A 145 13.36 -15.86 11.80
N PHE A 146 14.53 -15.55 11.22
CA PHE A 146 15.12 -14.20 11.30
C PHE A 146 14.18 -13.15 10.69
N ALA A 147 13.60 -13.43 9.52
CA ALA A 147 12.64 -12.53 8.88
C ALA A 147 11.39 -12.30 9.76
N GLY A 148 10.86 -13.36 10.38
CA GLY A 148 9.76 -13.28 11.35
C GLY A 148 10.11 -12.38 12.54
N ALA A 149 11.29 -12.57 13.13
CA ALA A 149 11.76 -11.77 14.26
C ALA A 149 11.94 -10.28 13.90
N PHE A 150 12.46 -9.97 12.71
CA PHE A 150 12.49 -8.58 12.22
C PHE A 150 11.09 -7.99 12.03
N GLY A 151 10.13 -8.78 11.54
CA GLY A 151 8.73 -8.36 11.39
C GLY A 151 8.03 -8.10 12.73
N GLU A 152 8.41 -8.78 13.81
CA GLU A 152 7.93 -8.49 15.17
C GLU A 152 8.48 -7.17 15.70
N LEU A 153 9.79 -6.94 15.55
CA LEU A 153 10.43 -5.67 15.92
C LEU A 153 9.86 -4.47 15.13
N GLU A 154 9.56 -4.66 13.84
CA GLU A 154 8.88 -3.66 13.00
C GLU A 154 7.51 -3.28 13.57
N LYS A 155 6.69 -4.28 13.90
CA LYS A 155 5.35 -4.07 14.46
C LYS A 155 5.40 -3.34 15.80
N GLU A 156 6.34 -3.69 16.67
CA GLU A 156 6.51 -3.02 17.96
C GLU A 156 6.95 -1.56 17.78
N ALA A 157 7.87 -1.29 16.84
CA ALA A 157 8.27 0.08 16.50
C ALA A 157 7.10 0.92 15.96
N ASP A 158 6.29 0.38 15.04
CA ASP A 158 5.13 1.11 14.50
C ASP A 158 4.05 1.33 15.57
N LYS A 159 3.84 0.36 16.47
CA LYS A 159 2.94 0.50 17.61
C LYS A 159 3.41 1.59 18.57
N ALA A 160 4.69 1.60 18.95
CA ALA A 160 5.26 2.65 19.79
C ALA A 160 5.08 4.04 19.17
N ARG A 161 5.41 4.17 17.88
CA ARG A 161 5.23 5.41 17.10
C ARG A 161 3.76 5.86 17.06
N LYS A 162 2.82 4.93 16.83
CA LYS A 162 1.37 5.23 16.80
C LYS A 162 0.90 5.73 18.16
N ASN A 163 1.31 5.09 19.25
CA ASN A 163 0.94 5.47 20.61
C ASN A 163 1.48 6.87 20.96
N GLU A 164 2.74 7.16 20.64
CA GLU A 164 3.35 8.48 20.85
C GLU A 164 2.65 9.56 20.02
N LYS A 165 2.30 9.26 18.77
CA LYS A 165 1.64 10.19 17.85
C LYS A 165 0.16 10.43 18.19
N GLU A 166 -0.54 9.45 18.75
CA GLU A 166 -1.99 9.50 19.00
C GLU A 166 -2.47 10.78 19.73
N PRO A 167 -1.88 11.22 20.86
CA PRO A 167 -2.31 12.45 21.52
C PRO A 167 -2.12 13.70 20.64
N HIS A 168 -1.07 13.74 19.83
CA HIS A 168 -0.82 14.85 18.91
C HIS A 168 -1.80 14.87 17.74
N ASP A 169 -2.12 13.70 17.16
CA ASP A 169 -3.14 13.59 16.12
C ASP A 169 -4.53 13.99 16.66
N LYS A 170 -4.86 13.62 17.91
CA LYS A 170 -6.08 14.05 18.59
C LYS A 170 -6.09 15.56 18.81
N ALA A 171 -4.98 16.14 19.28
CA ALA A 171 -4.86 17.59 19.48
C ALA A 171 -4.99 18.36 18.16
N ALA A 172 -4.32 17.91 17.10
CA ALA A 172 -4.41 18.50 15.77
C ALA A 172 -5.84 18.44 15.23
N LYS A 173 -6.53 17.30 15.37
CA LYS A 173 -7.96 17.18 15.01
C LYS A 173 -8.84 18.14 15.81
N ALA A 174 -8.59 18.30 17.11
CA ALA A 174 -9.36 19.23 17.94
C ALA A 174 -9.16 20.69 17.53
N VAL A 175 -7.94 21.09 17.17
CA VAL A 175 -7.67 22.43 16.60
C VAL A 175 -8.37 22.60 15.26
N GLN A 176 -8.24 21.61 14.36
CA GLN A 176 -8.90 21.64 13.06
C GLN A 176 -10.42 21.80 13.18
N ALA A 177 -11.05 21.04 14.09
CA ALA A 177 -12.48 21.10 14.32
C ALA A 177 -12.96 22.50 14.80
N LYS A 178 -12.13 23.23 15.54
CA LYS A 178 -12.45 24.61 15.99
C LYS A 178 -12.40 25.62 14.83
N TRP A 179 -11.43 25.47 13.93
CA TRP A 179 -11.17 26.47 12.89
C TRP A 179 -11.89 26.17 11.57
N LEU A 180 -12.14 24.90 11.25
CA LEU A 180 -12.73 24.49 9.99
C LEU A 180 -14.08 25.19 9.73
N PRO A 181 -15.03 25.30 10.68
CA PRO A 181 -16.29 26.02 10.43
C PRO A 181 -16.09 27.50 10.08
N VAL A 182 -15.10 28.17 10.69
CA VAL A 182 -14.81 29.59 10.42
C VAL A 182 -14.18 29.76 9.03
N ILE A 183 -13.24 28.86 8.69
CA ILE A 183 -12.58 28.85 7.38
C ILE A 183 -13.59 28.55 6.28
N GLU A 184 -14.44 27.54 6.47
CA GLU A 184 -15.48 27.15 5.52
C GLU A 184 -16.53 28.25 5.35
N LEU A 185 -16.99 28.87 6.44
CA LEU A 185 -17.89 30.02 6.37
C LEU A 185 -17.30 31.16 5.55
N ALA A 186 -16.04 31.53 5.81
CA ALA A 186 -15.36 32.58 5.04
C ALA A 186 -15.17 32.19 3.56
N ALA A 187 -14.81 30.93 3.29
CA ALA A 187 -14.66 30.41 1.94
C ALA A 187 -15.99 30.40 1.18
N GLU A 188 -17.09 30.02 1.84
CA GLU A 188 -18.44 30.03 1.30
C GLU A 188 -18.88 31.46 0.96
N LYS A 189 -18.75 32.42 1.89
CA LYS A 189 -19.13 33.82 1.64
C LYS A 189 -18.26 34.48 0.58
N LYS A 190 -16.96 34.17 0.54
CA LYS A 190 -16.06 34.58 -0.55
C LYS A 190 -16.51 34.01 -1.90
N SER A 191 -16.87 32.73 -1.95
CA SER A 191 -17.35 32.07 -3.17
C SER A 191 -18.68 32.67 -3.64
N TRP A 192 -19.62 32.89 -2.72
CA TRP A 192 -20.89 33.55 -2.99
C TRP A 192 -20.69 34.95 -3.59
N LEU A 193 -19.89 35.82 -2.97
CA LEU A 193 -19.61 37.16 -3.51
C LEU A 193 -18.94 37.12 -4.89
N LYS A 194 -18.04 36.15 -5.11
CA LYS A 194 -17.42 35.97 -6.43
C LYS A 194 -18.44 35.57 -7.50
N LYS A 195 -19.41 34.71 -7.17
CA LYS A 195 -20.50 34.35 -8.09
C LYS A 195 -21.40 35.54 -8.40
N GLU A 196 -21.72 36.38 -7.42
CA GLU A 196 -22.50 37.61 -7.67
C GLU A 196 -21.72 38.61 -8.53
N PHE A 197 -20.42 38.77 -8.26
CA PHE A 197 -19.55 39.58 -9.12
C PHE A 197 -19.46 39.02 -10.54
N GLU A 198 -19.36 37.69 -10.70
CA GLU A 198 -19.33 37.02 -12.00
C GLU A 198 -20.60 37.32 -12.83
N LYS A 199 -21.78 37.23 -12.21
CA LYS A 199 -23.05 37.62 -12.87
C LYS A 199 -23.01 39.05 -13.38
N PHE A 200 -22.57 39.98 -12.53
CA PHE A 200 -22.43 41.39 -12.91
C PHE A 200 -21.42 41.57 -14.05
N ALA A 201 -20.21 41.00 -13.91
CA ALA A 201 -19.15 41.14 -14.89
C ALA A 201 -19.52 40.55 -16.25
N LEU A 202 -20.28 39.44 -16.27
CA LEU A 202 -20.79 38.83 -17.49
C LEU A 202 -21.88 39.68 -18.15
N ALA A 203 -22.84 40.19 -17.37
CA ALA A 203 -23.86 41.09 -17.87
C ALA A 203 -23.25 42.38 -18.44
N GLU A 204 -22.27 42.94 -17.74
CA GLU A 204 -21.58 44.15 -18.16
C GLU A 204 -20.69 43.92 -19.39
N LYS A 205 -20.00 42.78 -19.48
CA LYS A 205 -19.28 42.38 -20.68
C LYS A 205 -20.23 42.27 -21.88
N ARG A 206 -21.40 41.64 -21.70
CA ARG A 206 -22.43 41.53 -22.74
C ARG A 206 -22.94 42.89 -23.18
N ARG A 207 -23.21 43.83 -22.25
CA ARG A 207 -23.61 45.20 -22.60
C ARG A 207 -22.58 45.90 -23.46
N ARG A 208 -21.30 45.83 -23.08
CA ARG A 208 -20.19 46.43 -23.85
C ARG A 208 -20.00 45.77 -25.22
N GLU A 209 -20.20 44.45 -25.32
CA GLU A 209 -20.17 43.74 -26.60
C GLU A 209 -21.35 44.11 -27.50
N GLU A 210 -22.55 44.30 -26.94
CA GLU A 210 -23.74 44.78 -27.67
C GLU A 210 -23.55 46.23 -28.15
N GLU A 211 -23.02 47.12 -27.31
CA GLU A 211 -22.71 48.50 -27.68
C GLU A 211 -21.62 48.57 -28.77
N ALA A 212 -20.53 47.81 -28.62
CA ALA A 212 -19.48 47.73 -29.64
C ALA A 212 -20.02 47.19 -30.97
N ARG A 213 -20.92 46.20 -30.95
CA ARG A 213 -21.57 45.65 -32.14
C ARG A 213 -22.49 46.68 -32.81
N ARG A 214 -23.26 47.44 -32.03
CA ARG A 214 -24.13 48.51 -32.54
C ARG A 214 -23.32 49.60 -33.21
N LEU A 215 -22.25 50.08 -32.57
CA LEU A 215 -21.38 51.11 -33.14
C LEU A 215 -20.71 50.62 -34.43
N ALA A 216 -20.24 49.36 -34.45
CA ALA A 216 -19.68 48.76 -35.67
C ALA A 216 -20.73 48.65 -36.78
N GLU A 217 -21.99 48.31 -36.48
CA GLU A 217 -23.06 48.25 -37.48
C GLU A 217 -23.45 49.64 -38.01
N GLU A 218 -23.51 50.66 -37.15
CA GLU A 218 -23.76 52.05 -37.54
C GLU A 218 -22.63 52.57 -38.44
N GLN A 219 -21.37 52.27 -38.11
CA GLN A 219 -20.21 52.59 -38.97
C GLN A 219 -20.29 51.89 -40.32
N ARG A 220 -20.70 50.61 -40.38
CA ARG A 220 -20.91 49.90 -41.65
C ARG A 220 -21.99 50.56 -42.50
N LYS A 221 -23.14 50.91 -41.90
CA LYS A 221 -24.25 51.57 -42.60
C LYS A 221 -23.85 52.94 -43.13
N ALA A 222 -23.15 53.75 -42.32
CA ALA A 222 -22.65 55.06 -42.74
C ALA A 222 -21.63 54.96 -43.87
N ALA A 223 -20.73 53.97 -43.82
CA ALA A 223 -19.77 53.71 -44.91
C ALA A 223 -20.47 53.28 -46.21
N GLU A 224 -21.50 52.41 -46.12
CA GLU A 224 -22.28 51.97 -47.27
C GLU A 224 -23.12 53.11 -47.88
N GLU A 225 -23.68 54.00 -47.07
CA GLU A 225 -24.42 55.18 -47.52
C GLU A 225 -23.49 56.21 -48.17
N ALA A 226 -22.32 56.49 -47.56
CA ALA A 226 -21.31 57.36 -48.15
C ALA A 226 -20.79 56.82 -49.49
N ALA A 227 -20.59 55.51 -49.60
CA ALA A 227 -20.21 54.87 -50.86
C ALA A 227 -21.31 54.99 -51.93
N ARG A 228 -22.59 54.86 -51.56
CA ARG A 228 -23.73 55.07 -52.46
C ARG A 228 -23.84 56.52 -52.93
N ALA A 229 -23.70 57.49 -52.03
CA ALA A 229 -23.76 58.92 -52.36
C ALA A 229 -22.61 59.35 -53.29
N ALA A 230 -21.39 58.85 -53.07
CA ALA A 230 -20.25 59.11 -53.96
C ALA A 230 -20.49 58.54 -55.38
N ALA A 231 -21.06 57.33 -55.47
CA ALA A 231 -21.40 56.71 -56.73
C ALA A 231 -22.50 57.49 -57.49
N GLU A 232 -23.48 58.06 -56.80
CA GLU A 232 -24.55 58.87 -57.40
C GLU A 232 -24.05 60.24 -57.89
N ASN A 233 -23.10 60.85 -57.18
CA ASN A 233 -22.48 62.12 -57.57
C ASN A 233 -21.37 62.00 -58.64
N GLY A 234 -21.06 60.78 -59.11
CA GLY A 234 -19.99 60.53 -60.10
C GLY A 234 -18.58 60.77 -59.55
N GLU A 235 -18.43 60.86 -58.23
CA GLU A 235 -17.13 60.96 -57.55
C GLU A 235 -16.52 59.56 -57.42
N PRO A 236 -15.17 59.43 -57.41
CA PRO A 236 -14.53 58.15 -57.14
C PRO A 236 -15.02 57.62 -55.79
N PRO A 237 -15.44 56.35 -55.69
CA PRO A 237 -15.94 55.81 -54.43
C PRO A 237 -14.87 56.00 -53.35
N PRO A 238 -15.23 56.46 -52.14
CA PRO A 238 -14.29 56.54 -51.03
C PRO A 238 -13.61 55.18 -50.87
N GLN A 239 -12.28 55.18 -50.70
CA GLN A 239 -11.54 53.93 -50.49
C GLN A 239 -12.20 53.18 -49.32
N PRO A 240 -12.46 51.86 -49.42
CA PRO A 240 -13.03 51.12 -48.33
C PRO A 240 -12.01 51.10 -47.19
N GLU A 241 -12.14 52.04 -46.24
CA GLU A 241 -11.54 51.87 -44.93
C GLU A 241 -12.11 50.55 -44.40
N ALA A 242 -11.23 49.57 -44.22
CA ALA A 242 -11.62 48.26 -43.71
C ALA A 242 -12.36 48.51 -42.39
N ILE A 243 -13.65 48.17 -42.34
CA ILE A 243 -14.39 48.23 -41.08
C ILE A 243 -13.71 47.21 -40.16
N GLU A 244 -12.86 47.70 -39.26
CA GLU A 244 -12.19 46.86 -38.27
C GLU A 244 -13.27 46.11 -37.48
N GLU A 245 -13.16 44.78 -37.40
CA GLU A 245 -14.01 44.01 -36.51
C GLU A 245 -13.89 44.60 -35.10
N PRO A 246 -15.00 44.74 -34.35
CA PRO A 246 -14.96 45.36 -33.04
C PRO A 246 -13.95 44.63 -32.16
N ALA A 247 -12.92 45.34 -31.72
CA ALA A 247 -11.85 44.77 -30.89
C ALA A 247 -12.45 44.07 -29.65
N PRO A 248 -11.85 42.94 -29.22
CA PRO A 248 -12.41 42.16 -28.12
C PRO A 248 -12.55 43.00 -26.85
N VAL A 249 -13.77 43.05 -26.32
CA VAL A 249 -14.11 43.85 -25.14
C VAL A 249 -13.30 43.37 -23.94
N LYS A 250 -12.59 44.32 -23.31
CA LYS A 250 -11.80 44.04 -22.10
C LYS A 250 -12.71 43.57 -20.96
N ASN A 251 -12.29 42.52 -20.27
CA ASN A 251 -13.01 41.98 -19.12
C ASN A 251 -13.16 43.04 -18.01
N VAL A 252 -14.32 43.03 -17.36
CA VAL A 252 -14.60 43.87 -16.19
C VAL A 252 -13.74 43.38 -15.02
N ALA A 253 -13.04 44.31 -14.37
CA ALA A 253 -12.22 44.06 -13.20
C ALA A 253 -12.71 44.90 -12.01
N ALA A 254 -12.70 44.33 -10.81
CA ALA A 254 -13.11 45.01 -9.58
C ALA A 254 -12.13 44.75 -8.41
N GLY A 255 -12.21 45.62 -7.41
CA GLY A 255 -11.35 45.60 -6.23
C GLY A 255 -10.34 46.76 -6.20
N THR A 256 -10.29 47.46 -5.08
CA THR A 256 -9.39 48.61 -4.85
C THR A 256 -8.27 48.30 -3.87
N ARG A 257 -8.39 47.20 -3.10
CA ARG A 257 -7.40 46.75 -2.12
C ARG A 257 -6.92 45.35 -2.49
N GLY A 258 -5.60 45.20 -2.70
CA GLY A 258 -4.97 43.93 -3.07
C GLY A 258 -5.24 43.49 -4.51
N THR A 259 -5.20 42.18 -4.76
CA THR A 259 -5.39 41.59 -6.10
C THR A 259 -6.80 41.85 -6.63
N ARG A 260 -6.90 42.43 -7.82
CA ARG A 260 -8.18 42.65 -8.51
C ARG A 260 -8.80 41.32 -8.96
N VAL A 261 -10.13 41.25 -8.91
CA VAL A 261 -10.91 40.14 -9.43
C VAL A 261 -11.41 40.52 -10.82
N ALA A 262 -11.18 39.66 -11.81
CA ALA A 262 -11.64 39.82 -13.18
C ALA A 262 -12.08 38.46 -13.74
N LEU A 263 -12.90 38.47 -14.79
CA LEU A 263 -13.22 37.25 -15.54
C LEU A 263 -11.94 36.64 -16.10
N LYS A 264 -11.79 35.32 -15.95
CA LYS A 264 -10.69 34.54 -16.52
C LYS A 264 -11.25 33.50 -17.48
N THR A 265 -10.58 33.33 -18.61
CA THR A 265 -10.88 32.25 -19.55
C THR A 265 -10.08 31.02 -19.12
N ARG A 266 -10.77 29.89 -18.99
CA ARG A 266 -10.14 28.57 -18.82
C ARG A 266 -10.46 27.76 -20.07
N VAL A 267 -9.44 27.18 -20.68
CA VAL A 267 -9.59 26.27 -21.81
C VAL A 267 -9.44 24.85 -21.25
N ASP A 268 -10.54 24.10 -21.27
CA ASP A 268 -10.56 22.70 -20.86
C ASP A 268 -10.64 21.83 -22.12
N TYR A 269 -9.74 20.85 -22.23
CA TYR A 269 -9.76 19.87 -23.31
C TYR A 269 -10.52 18.64 -22.82
N VAL A 270 -11.64 18.34 -23.47
CA VAL A 270 -12.50 17.20 -23.13
C VAL A 270 -12.25 16.09 -24.15
N VAL A 271 -11.97 14.88 -23.67
CA VAL A 271 -11.88 13.70 -24.52
C VAL A 271 -13.29 13.29 -24.93
N ILE A 272 -13.66 13.58 -26.18
CA ILE A 272 -14.98 13.24 -26.75
C ILE A 272 -15.02 11.83 -27.33
N ASP A 273 -13.87 11.29 -27.72
CA ASP A 273 -13.70 9.95 -28.29
C ASP A 273 -12.52 9.27 -27.59
N LEU A 274 -12.83 8.46 -26.58
CA LEU A 274 -11.83 7.75 -25.80
C LEU A 274 -11.07 6.70 -26.62
N PRO A 275 -11.73 5.83 -27.43
CA PRO A 275 -11.02 4.90 -28.30
C PRO A 275 -10.00 5.58 -29.23
N ALA A 276 -10.39 6.66 -29.92
CA ALA A 276 -9.48 7.37 -30.83
C ALA A 276 -8.31 8.02 -30.07
N PHE A 277 -8.58 8.64 -28.92
CA PHE A 277 -7.53 9.25 -28.10
C PHE A 277 -6.57 8.20 -27.51
N ALA A 278 -7.08 7.08 -27.00
CA ALA A 278 -6.25 6.00 -26.48
C ALA A 278 -5.40 5.34 -27.57
N ALA A 279 -5.94 5.16 -28.78
CA ALA A 279 -5.19 4.66 -29.93
C ALA A 279 -4.07 5.63 -30.33
N HIS A 280 -4.33 6.95 -30.30
CA HIS A 280 -3.31 7.96 -30.54
C HIS A 280 -2.18 7.88 -29.51
N LEU A 281 -2.50 7.80 -28.21
CA LEU A 281 -1.50 7.68 -27.13
C LEU A 281 -0.67 6.40 -27.26
N ALA A 282 -1.31 5.29 -27.63
CA ALA A 282 -0.64 4.01 -27.84
C ALA A 282 0.28 3.99 -29.09
N ALA A 283 0.01 4.84 -30.07
CA ALA A 283 0.78 4.96 -31.30
C ALA A 283 1.99 5.92 -31.20
N LEU A 284 2.15 6.63 -30.08
CA LEU A 284 3.31 7.49 -29.84
C LEU A 284 4.58 6.64 -29.69
N GLU A 285 5.72 7.17 -30.18
CA GLU A 285 7.04 6.52 -30.02
C GLU A 285 7.38 6.29 -28.55
N ASN A 286 6.98 7.22 -27.68
CA ASN A 286 7.05 7.10 -26.22
C ASN A 286 5.68 7.41 -25.61
N PRO A 287 4.83 6.40 -25.35
CA PRO A 287 3.55 6.60 -24.68
C PRO A 287 3.75 7.20 -23.28
N PRO A 288 2.83 8.07 -22.82
CA PRO A 288 2.94 8.69 -21.51
C PRO A 288 3.04 7.66 -20.36
N PRO A 289 3.93 7.84 -19.37
CA PRO A 289 4.09 6.91 -18.26
C PRO A 289 2.79 6.66 -17.49
N GLU A 290 1.99 7.70 -17.27
CA GLU A 290 0.73 7.62 -16.52
C GLU A 290 -0.31 6.74 -17.25
N PHE A 291 -0.31 6.78 -18.59
CA PHE A 291 -1.14 5.91 -19.41
C PHE A 291 -0.72 4.44 -19.27
N LEU A 292 0.60 4.18 -19.36
CA LEU A 292 1.15 2.83 -19.19
C LEU A 292 0.89 2.27 -17.78
N GLU A 293 1.05 3.08 -16.74
CA GLU A 293 0.77 2.68 -15.36
C GLU A 293 -0.71 2.36 -15.15
N ALA A 294 -1.62 3.19 -15.70
CA ALA A 294 -3.05 2.93 -15.64
C ALA A 294 -3.41 1.61 -16.34
N CYS A 295 -2.87 1.38 -17.55
CA CYS A 295 -3.04 0.13 -18.30
C CYS A 295 -2.51 -1.07 -17.51
N ARG A 296 -1.31 -0.98 -16.93
CA ARG A 296 -0.71 -2.05 -16.11
C ARG A 296 -1.54 -2.36 -14.86
N LYS A 297 -2.03 -1.33 -14.17
CA LYS A 297 -2.89 -1.50 -12.98
C LYS A 297 -4.21 -2.19 -13.33
N ILE A 298 -4.82 -1.82 -14.45
CA ILE A 298 -6.04 -2.46 -14.95
C ILE A 298 -5.76 -3.90 -15.38
N ALA A 299 -4.67 -4.16 -16.10
CA ALA A 299 -4.26 -5.49 -16.54
C ALA A 299 -4.05 -6.44 -15.35
N ASN A 300 -3.32 -6.00 -14.31
CA ASN A 300 -3.13 -6.78 -13.08
C ASN A 300 -4.45 -7.07 -12.37
N ARG A 301 -5.36 -6.09 -12.30
CA ARG A 301 -6.68 -6.27 -11.68
C ARG A 301 -7.54 -7.27 -12.46
N LEU A 302 -7.54 -7.18 -13.79
CA LEU A 302 -8.27 -8.13 -14.66
C LEU A 302 -7.68 -9.54 -14.56
N GLY A 303 -6.35 -9.65 -14.58
CA GLY A 303 -5.63 -10.92 -14.40
C GLY A 303 -5.89 -11.55 -13.03
N ALA A 304 -5.91 -10.76 -11.95
CA ALA A 304 -6.26 -11.23 -10.62
C ALA A 304 -7.71 -11.73 -10.52
N ALA A 305 -8.62 -11.15 -11.32
CA ALA A 305 -10.01 -11.62 -11.46
C ALA A 305 -10.16 -12.84 -12.39
N GLY A 306 -9.05 -13.38 -12.93
CA GLY A 306 -9.06 -14.55 -13.82
C GLY A 306 -9.32 -14.24 -15.30
N ALA A 307 -9.42 -12.97 -15.69
CA ALA A 307 -9.57 -12.59 -17.10
C ALA A 307 -8.20 -12.55 -17.80
N ASN A 308 -8.15 -12.95 -19.07
CA ASN A 308 -6.96 -12.85 -19.92
C ASN A 308 -7.18 -11.82 -21.03
N PRO A 309 -7.03 -10.51 -20.74
CA PRO A 309 -7.22 -9.47 -21.75
C PRO A 309 -6.20 -9.59 -22.89
N PRO A 310 -6.59 -9.34 -24.16
CA PRO A 310 -5.66 -9.35 -25.29
C PRO A 310 -4.45 -8.43 -25.07
N GLY A 311 -3.26 -8.88 -25.49
CA GLY A 311 -2.02 -8.09 -25.39
C GLY A 311 -1.37 -8.07 -24.00
N VAL A 312 -1.87 -8.86 -23.04
CA VAL A 312 -1.27 -9.00 -21.70
C VAL A 312 -0.69 -10.40 -21.54
N GLU A 313 0.57 -10.47 -21.09
CA GLU A 313 1.25 -11.73 -20.76
C GLU A 313 1.29 -11.92 -19.24
N LYS A 314 0.84 -13.09 -18.76
CA LYS A 314 0.94 -13.45 -17.35
C LYS A 314 2.36 -13.93 -17.03
N ARG A 315 3.11 -13.13 -16.27
CA ARG A 315 4.39 -13.54 -15.69
C ARG A 315 4.18 -13.99 -14.24
N VAL A 316 4.53 -15.24 -13.93
CA VAL A 316 4.54 -15.77 -12.56
C VAL A 316 5.97 -15.68 -12.05
N THR A 317 6.16 -14.92 -10.97
CA THR A 317 7.44 -14.84 -10.26
C THR A 317 7.19 -15.31 -8.83
N GLU A 318 7.88 -16.36 -8.42
CA GLU A 318 7.88 -16.84 -7.04
C GLU A 318 8.88 -15.98 -6.26
N PHE A 319 8.44 -15.43 -5.13
CA PHE A 319 9.28 -14.65 -4.22
C PHE A 319 8.92 -15.03 -2.78
N ALA A 320 9.88 -14.90 -1.87
CA ALA A 320 9.63 -15.07 -0.44
C ALA A 320 8.75 -13.90 0.04
N ALA A 321 7.59 -14.23 0.63
CA ALA A 321 6.62 -13.27 1.14
C ALA A 321 7.02 -12.71 2.50
#